data_AF-A0A2K9LPZ3-F1
#
_entry.id   AF-A0A2K9LPZ3-F1
#
_cell.length_a   1.000
_cell.length_b   1.000
_cell.length_c   1.000
_cell.angle_alpha   90.00
_cell.angle_beta   90.00
_cell.angle_gamma   90.00
#
_symmetry.space_group_name_H-M   'P 1'
#
loop_
_entity.id
_entity.type
_entity.pdbx_description
1 polymer ?
#
loop_
_entity_poly.entity_id
_entity_poly.type
_entity_poly.pdbx_seq_one_letter_code
_entity_poly.pdbx_strand_id
1 'polypeptide(L)'
;MNRSVALGLTLIGVLCGANTAMAVQDSAQAAELESVRQELIDAKAAIEEARQIAEQIVLDAQKQANQINQSSVVNDSPVDLSPIEIQRGQVAVEIAAGTVEEIATAIMPNDWRIMVDVNNKEILQKRFQYVSTKSRDQALRDLLSPIGLKHQYFFDLKDEQGTKKPLLVISQR
;
A
#
# COMPACT_ATOMS: atom_id res chain seq x y z
N MET A 1 -70.03 -9.76 33.65
CA MET A 1 -69.29 -10.13 34.87
C MET A 1 -68.75 -8.86 35.51
N ASN A 2 -69.21 -8.57 36.74
CA ASN A 2 -68.61 -7.88 37.89
C ASN A 2 -67.61 -6.72 37.66
N ARG A 3 -67.62 -5.57 38.36
CA ARG A 3 -68.45 -4.97 39.42
C ARG A 3 -67.88 -3.55 39.64
N SER A 4 -68.73 -2.62 40.06
CA SER A 4 -68.41 -1.24 40.49
C SER A 4 -67.71 -1.13 41.86
N VAL A 5 -67.40 0.13 42.23
CA VAL A 5 -67.28 0.72 43.60
C VAL A 5 -65.85 0.73 44.17
N ALA A 6 -65.32 1.73 44.89
CA ALA A 6 -65.49 3.18 45.09
C ALA A 6 -64.49 3.60 46.21
N LEU A 7 -64.34 4.91 46.42
CA LEU A 7 -64.15 5.60 47.72
C LEU A 7 -62.76 5.66 48.41
N GLY A 8 -62.49 6.88 48.93
CA GLY A 8 -61.65 7.17 50.12
C GLY A 8 -60.32 7.83 49.77
N LEU A 9 -60.11 9.15 49.76
CA LEU A 9 -60.30 10.17 50.81
C LEU A 9 -59.43 9.91 52.05
N THR A 10 -58.21 10.48 52.12
CA THR A 10 -57.73 11.16 53.34
C THR A 10 -56.46 11.97 53.13
N LEU A 11 -56.54 13.20 53.62
CA LEU A 11 -55.48 14.18 53.82
C LEU A 11 -54.89 13.93 55.23
N ILE A 12 -53.60 13.63 55.33
CA ILE A 12 -52.80 13.69 56.58
C ILE A 12 -51.43 14.19 56.11
N GLY A 13 -50.94 15.35 56.50
CA GLY A 13 -50.76 15.79 57.88
C GLY A 13 -49.25 15.94 58.08
N VAL A 14 -48.83 17.19 58.09
CA VAL A 14 -47.47 17.74 58.18
C VAL A 14 -46.69 17.26 59.43
N LEU A 15 -45.36 17.15 59.30
CA LEU A 15 -44.27 17.46 60.26
C LEU A 15 -43.20 16.38 60.52
N CYS A 16 -41.96 16.86 60.39
CA CYS A 16 -40.77 16.49 61.15
C CYS A 16 -40.14 15.11 60.96
N GLY A 17 -39.06 15.11 60.18
CA GLY A 17 -37.98 14.12 60.23
C GLY A 17 -36.74 14.68 59.56
N ALA A 18 -36.14 15.71 60.17
CA ALA A 18 -34.82 16.21 59.79
C ALA A 18 -33.74 15.15 60.10
N ASN A 19 -32.64 15.19 59.32
CA ASN A 19 -31.30 14.64 59.61
C ASN A 19 -30.80 13.35 58.91
N THR A 20 -31.23 13.00 57.69
CA THR A 20 -30.50 11.97 56.90
C THR A 20 -30.17 12.33 55.45
N ALA A 21 -30.49 13.54 54.97
CA ALA A 21 -30.21 13.91 53.58
C ALA A 21 -28.83 14.56 53.35
N MET A 22 -28.22 15.20 54.36
CA MET A 22 -26.98 15.97 54.15
C MET A 22 -25.71 15.12 54.10
N ALA A 23 -25.68 13.92 54.68
CA ALA A 23 -24.49 13.05 54.62
C ALA A 23 -24.39 12.26 53.30
N VAL A 24 -25.51 12.07 52.59
CA VAL A 24 -25.58 11.29 51.34
C VAL A 24 -25.21 12.13 50.12
N GLN A 25 -25.51 13.43 50.12
CA GLN A 25 -25.11 14.33 49.03
C GLN A 25 -23.60 14.62 49.02
N ASP A 26 -22.98 14.75 50.18
CA ASP A 26 -21.53 15.01 50.30
C ASP A 26 -20.70 13.77 49.88
N SER A 27 -21.17 12.57 50.23
CA SER A 27 -20.55 11.31 49.83
C SER A 27 -20.79 10.94 48.36
N ALA A 28 -21.92 11.33 47.76
CA ALA A 28 -22.16 11.17 46.32
C ALA A 28 -21.29 12.11 45.47
N GLN A 29 -21.14 13.39 45.88
CA GLN A 29 -20.24 14.34 45.21
C GLN A 29 -18.77 13.95 45.39
N ALA A 30 -18.37 13.46 46.55
CA ALA A 30 -17.02 12.95 46.79
C ALA A 30 -16.72 11.69 45.95
N ALA A 31 -17.69 10.79 45.79
CA ALA A 31 -17.55 9.58 44.96
C ALA A 31 -17.44 9.90 43.46
N GLU A 32 -18.20 10.89 42.95
CA GLU A 32 -18.04 11.39 41.57
C GLU A 32 -16.67 12.06 41.36
N LEU A 33 -16.19 12.85 42.33
CA LEU A 33 -14.88 13.50 42.23
C LEU A 33 -13.72 12.50 42.26
N GLU A 34 -13.87 11.40 43.00
CA GLU A 34 -12.92 10.29 43.02
C GLU A 34 -12.97 9.49 41.71
N SER A 35 -14.15 9.26 41.12
CA SER A 35 -14.27 8.59 39.81
C SER A 35 -13.65 9.44 38.69
N VAL A 36 -13.92 10.74 38.67
CA VAL A 36 -13.35 11.66 37.68
C VAL A 36 -11.83 11.75 37.83
N ARG A 37 -11.29 11.69 39.05
CA ARG A 37 -9.84 11.60 39.27
C ARG A 37 -9.26 10.29 38.73
N GLN A 38 -9.94 9.18 38.97
CA GLN A 38 -9.50 7.87 38.48
C GLN A 38 -9.53 7.83 36.95
N GLU A 39 -10.60 8.31 36.32
CA GLU A 39 -10.71 8.44 34.86
C GLU A 39 -9.63 9.36 34.27
N LEU A 40 -9.24 10.44 34.97
CA LEU A 40 -8.14 11.31 34.56
C LEU A 40 -6.78 10.61 34.62
N ILE A 41 -6.58 9.73 35.60
CA ILE A 41 -5.35 8.93 35.73
C ILE A 41 -5.29 7.91 34.59
N ASP A 42 -6.40 7.22 34.34
CA ASP A 42 -6.51 6.23 33.26
C ASP A 42 -6.37 6.87 31.88
N ALA A 43 -6.98 8.06 31.67
CA ALA A 43 -6.82 8.83 30.43
C ALA A 43 -5.38 9.31 30.22
N LYS A 44 -4.67 9.70 31.28
CA LYS A 44 -3.25 10.06 31.20
C LYS A 44 -2.37 8.86 30.84
N ALA A 45 -2.66 7.68 31.40
CA ALA A 45 -1.96 6.46 31.05
C ALA A 45 -2.17 6.09 29.57
N ALA A 46 -3.42 6.14 29.09
CA ALA A 46 -3.75 5.88 27.69
C ALA A 46 -3.09 6.87 26.71
N ILE A 47 -2.98 8.15 27.08
CA ILE A 47 -2.30 9.17 26.28
C ILE A 47 -0.79 8.88 26.20
N GLU A 48 -0.16 8.47 27.30
CA GLU A 48 1.26 8.15 27.32
C GLU A 48 1.57 6.90 26.48
N GLU A 49 0.74 5.86 26.57
CA GLU A 49 0.83 4.69 25.69
C GLU A 49 0.65 5.05 24.21
N ALA A 50 -0.35 5.87 23.89
CA ALA A 50 -0.56 6.36 22.53
C ALA A 50 0.63 7.18 22.02
N ARG A 51 1.29 7.94 22.89
CA ARG A 51 2.50 8.71 22.54
C ARG A 51 3.66 7.78 22.21
N GLN A 52 3.89 6.73 23.01
CA GLN A 52 4.94 5.75 22.75
C GLN A 52 4.71 4.99 21.44
N ILE A 53 3.44 4.62 21.16
CA ILE A 53 3.06 3.99 19.90
C ILE A 53 3.28 4.96 18.72
N ALA A 54 2.92 6.24 18.87
CA ALA A 54 3.13 7.23 17.83
C ALA A 54 4.63 7.48 17.55
N GLU A 55 5.46 7.56 18.59
CA GLU A 55 6.92 7.66 18.45
C GLU A 55 7.49 6.43 17.72
N GLN A 56 7.02 5.23 18.06
CA GLN A 56 7.42 4.00 17.40
C GLN A 56 6.99 3.96 15.92
N ILE A 57 5.76 4.38 15.61
CA ILE A 57 5.25 4.47 14.22
C ILE A 57 6.09 5.46 13.40
N VAL A 58 6.46 6.60 13.98
CA VAL A 58 7.28 7.61 13.30
C VAL A 58 8.69 7.05 13.02
N LEU A 59 9.29 6.35 13.99
CA LEU A 59 10.60 5.72 13.82
C LEU A 59 10.56 4.59 12.78
N ASP A 60 9.52 3.75 12.81
CA ASP A 60 9.33 2.66 11.85
C ASP A 60 9.02 3.21 10.45
N ALA A 61 8.23 4.28 10.33
CA ALA A 61 7.98 4.96 9.06
C ALA A 61 9.25 5.60 8.49
N GLN A 62 10.10 6.21 9.33
CA GLN A 62 11.41 6.74 8.88
C GLN A 62 12.35 5.60 8.44
N LYS A 63 12.39 4.49 9.17
CA LYS A 63 13.18 3.32 8.80
C LYS A 63 12.69 2.71 7.50
N GLN A 64 11.39 2.61 7.31
CA GLN A 64 10.77 2.11 6.08
C GLN A 64 11.00 3.07 4.90
N ALA A 65 10.92 4.39 5.09
CA ALA A 65 11.26 5.37 4.06
C ALA A 65 12.74 5.27 3.64
N ASN A 66 13.65 5.08 4.60
CA ASN A 66 15.07 4.86 4.32
C ASN A 66 15.33 3.53 3.62
N GLN A 67 14.61 2.46 3.97
CA GLN A 67 14.69 1.17 3.28
C GLN A 67 14.13 1.24 1.85
N ILE A 68 13.03 1.96 1.63
CA ILE A 68 12.50 2.21 0.28
C ILE A 68 13.52 2.99 -0.54
N ASN A 69 14.16 4.02 0.01
CA ASN A 69 15.24 4.74 -0.67
C ASN A 69 16.42 3.82 -0.99
N GLN A 70 16.87 2.96 -0.07
CA GLN A 70 18.00 2.05 -0.35
C GLN A 70 17.66 0.92 -1.33
N SER A 71 16.41 0.47 -1.37
CA SER A 71 15.95 -0.56 -2.31
C SER A 71 15.67 0.01 -3.71
N SER A 72 15.40 1.32 -3.79
CA SER A 72 15.13 2.04 -5.04
C SER A 72 16.40 2.69 -5.62
N VAL A 73 17.46 2.87 -4.84
CA VAL A 73 18.77 3.39 -5.29
C VAL A 73 19.62 2.28 -5.91
N VAL A 74 19.01 1.46 -6.77
CA VAL A 74 19.72 0.59 -7.71
C VAL A 74 19.17 0.90 -9.11
N ASN A 75 19.74 1.95 -9.72
CA ASN A 75 19.50 2.47 -11.07
C ASN A 75 18.39 3.52 -11.24
N ASP A 76 18.61 4.73 -10.74
CA ASP A 76 17.76 5.89 -11.12
C ASP A 76 18.59 7.12 -11.56
N SER A 77 19.71 6.83 -12.23
CA SER A 77 20.24 7.73 -13.25
C SER A 77 19.87 7.10 -14.59
N PRO A 78 19.55 7.86 -15.65
CA PRO A 78 19.58 7.34 -17.00
C PRO A 78 21.03 6.91 -17.27
N VAL A 79 21.36 5.68 -16.91
CA VAL A 79 22.69 5.14 -17.10
C VAL A 79 22.84 5.06 -18.62
N ASP A 80 23.77 5.85 -19.16
CA ASP A 80 24.19 5.74 -20.57
C ASP A 80 24.94 4.42 -20.73
N LEU A 81 24.21 3.32 -20.57
CA LEU A 81 24.71 1.96 -20.69
C LEU A 81 25.06 1.74 -22.15
N SER A 82 26.25 1.23 -22.39
CA SER A 82 26.64 0.80 -23.72
C SER A 82 25.72 -0.35 -24.20
N PRO A 83 25.52 -0.53 -25.51
CA PRO A 83 24.71 -1.61 -26.06
C PRO A 83 25.03 -3.00 -25.49
N ILE A 84 26.31 -3.25 -25.21
CA ILE A 84 26.79 -4.53 -24.67
C ILE A 84 26.35 -4.73 -23.23
N GLU A 85 26.42 -3.68 -22.41
CA GLU A 85 25.99 -3.73 -21.00
C GLU A 85 24.49 -3.96 -20.89
N ILE A 86 23.69 -3.34 -21.77
CA ILE A 86 22.24 -3.56 -21.80
C ILE A 86 21.93 -5.01 -22.15
N GLN A 87 22.55 -5.57 -23.19
CA GLN A 87 22.28 -6.94 -23.63
C GLN A 87 22.72 -7.99 -22.60
N ARG A 88 23.88 -7.78 -21.96
CA ARG A 88 24.48 -8.74 -21.02
C ARG A 88 24.00 -8.57 -19.58
N GLY A 89 23.41 -7.43 -19.24
CA GLY A 89 22.87 -7.15 -17.91
C GLY A 89 21.88 -8.23 -17.48
N GLN A 90 22.05 -8.72 -16.25
CA GLN A 90 21.13 -9.70 -15.68
C GLN A 90 19.80 -9.06 -15.34
N VAL A 91 18.71 -9.79 -15.56
CA VAL A 91 17.35 -9.35 -15.27
C VAL A 91 16.72 -10.37 -14.34
N ALA A 92 16.02 -9.90 -13.31
CA ALA A 92 15.22 -10.74 -12.42
C ALA A 92 13.75 -10.39 -12.65
N VAL A 93 13.06 -11.23 -13.42
CA VAL A 93 11.67 -11.01 -13.81
C VAL A 93 10.84 -12.19 -13.35
N GLU A 94 9.74 -11.91 -12.66
CA GLU A 94 8.73 -12.89 -12.26
C GLU A 94 7.34 -12.32 -12.58
N ILE A 95 6.71 -12.85 -13.61
CA ILE A 95 5.38 -12.42 -14.07
C ILE A 95 4.49 -13.66 -14.19
N ALA A 96 3.40 -13.67 -13.41
CA ALA A 96 2.45 -14.78 -13.43
C ALA A 96 1.58 -14.80 -14.70
N ALA A 97 1.18 -13.64 -15.21
CA ALA A 97 0.40 -13.50 -16.43
C ALA A 97 0.59 -12.12 -17.04
N GLY A 98 1.37 -12.02 -18.12
CA GLY A 98 1.57 -10.78 -18.87
C GLY A 98 1.62 -11.00 -20.38
N THR A 99 1.32 -9.98 -21.16
CA THR A 99 1.52 -9.99 -22.61
C THR A 99 3.02 -9.93 -22.95
N VAL A 100 3.37 -10.19 -24.21
CA VAL A 100 4.75 -10.07 -24.67
C VAL A 100 5.30 -8.66 -24.41
N GLU A 101 4.49 -7.62 -24.62
CA GLU A 101 4.88 -6.23 -24.38
C GLU A 101 5.12 -5.95 -22.90
N GLU A 102 4.22 -6.41 -22.01
CA GLU A 102 4.36 -6.24 -20.56
C GLU A 102 5.62 -6.92 -20.04
N ILE A 103 5.89 -8.15 -20.47
CA ILE A 103 7.07 -8.91 -20.05
C ILE A 103 8.34 -8.29 -20.63
N ALA A 104 8.34 -7.88 -21.90
CA ALA A 104 9.48 -7.20 -22.51
C ALA A 104 9.78 -5.86 -21.81
N THR A 105 8.75 -5.11 -21.41
CA THR A 105 8.91 -3.87 -20.65
C THR A 105 9.56 -4.14 -19.30
N ALA A 106 9.17 -5.20 -18.58
CA ALA A 106 9.80 -5.58 -17.32
C ALA A 106 11.24 -6.07 -17.47
N ILE A 107 11.60 -6.63 -18.63
CA ILE A 107 12.97 -7.07 -18.93
C ILE A 107 13.88 -5.87 -19.24
N MET A 108 13.39 -4.86 -19.95
CA MET A 108 14.20 -3.73 -20.41
C MET A 108 14.48 -2.70 -19.30
N PRO A 109 15.57 -1.91 -19.41
CA PRO A 109 15.78 -0.77 -18.52
C PRO A 109 14.67 0.27 -18.67
N ASN A 110 14.55 1.15 -17.67
CA ASN A 110 13.67 2.31 -17.74
C ASN A 110 13.99 3.18 -18.99
N ASP A 111 13.01 3.95 -19.44
CA ASP A 111 13.08 4.83 -20.63
C ASP A 111 13.17 4.15 -22.00
N TRP A 112 13.16 2.82 -22.05
CA TRP A 112 13.06 2.09 -23.29
C TRP A 112 11.65 2.11 -23.88
N ARG A 113 11.57 2.37 -25.19
CA ARG A 113 10.34 2.17 -25.95
C ARG A 113 10.28 0.73 -26.40
N ILE A 114 9.13 0.08 -26.24
CA ILE A 114 8.87 -1.25 -26.78
C ILE A 114 7.85 -1.10 -27.90
N MET A 115 8.13 -1.72 -29.05
CA MET A 115 7.19 -1.78 -30.17
C MET A 115 7.04 -3.23 -30.59
N VAL A 116 5.81 -3.73 -30.50
CA VAL A 116 5.47 -5.09 -30.92
C VAL A 116 4.72 -5.02 -32.25
N ASP A 117 5.39 -5.44 -33.32
CA ASP A 117 4.85 -5.46 -34.68
C ASP A 117 4.62 -6.91 -35.12
N VAL A 118 3.41 -7.40 -34.88
CA VAL A 118 2.99 -8.76 -35.24
C VAL A 118 1.66 -8.74 -35.98
N ASN A 119 1.57 -9.53 -37.04
CA ASN A 119 0.37 -9.64 -37.85
C ASN A 119 -0.75 -10.40 -37.12
N ASN A 120 -0.37 -11.37 -36.27
CA ASN A 120 -1.32 -12.17 -35.52
C ASN A 120 -1.70 -11.48 -34.19
N LYS A 121 -2.92 -10.94 -34.13
CA LYS A 121 -3.48 -10.27 -32.94
C LYS A 121 -3.67 -11.21 -31.74
N GLU A 122 -3.81 -12.52 -31.96
CA GLU A 122 -3.96 -13.48 -30.87
C GLU A 122 -2.69 -13.55 -30.00
N ILE A 123 -1.52 -13.41 -30.62
CA ILE A 123 -0.23 -13.43 -29.91
C ILE A 123 -0.09 -12.19 -29.02
N LEU A 124 -0.61 -11.04 -29.45
CA LEU A 124 -0.60 -9.79 -28.67
C LEU A 124 -1.43 -9.90 -27.39
N GLN A 125 -2.57 -10.59 -27.45
CA GLN A 125 -3.49 -10.71 -26.33
C GLN A 125 -3.18 -11.91 -25.43
N LYS A 126 -2.37 -12.85 -25.92
CA LYS A 126 -1.98 -14.03 -25.15
C LYS A 126 -1.16 -13.61 -23.94
N ARG A 127 -1.54 -14.14 -22.79
CA ARG A 127 -0.83 -13.94 -21.53
C ARG A 127 0.07 -15.13 -21.25
N PHE A 128 1.30 -14.85 -20.83
CA PHE A 128 2.33 -15.81 -20.54
C PHE A 128 2.75 -15.68 -19.08
N GLN A 129 3.02 -16.82 -18.46
CA GLN A 129 3.82 -16.86 -17.24
C GLN A 129 5.28 -16.88 -17.64
N TYR A 130 6.09 -16.00 -17.06
CA TYR A 130 7.50 -15.88 -17.41
C TYR A 130 8.34 -15.58 -16.17
N VAL A 131 9.40 -16.39 -15.99
CA VAL A 131 10.36 -16.24 -14.89
C VAL A 131 11.76 -16.39 -15.46
N SER A 132 12.64 -15.41 -15.18
CA SER A 132 14.02 -15.47 -15.64
C SER A 132 14.94 -14.65 -14.74
N THR A 133 16.15 -15.17 -14.53
CA THR A 133 17.29 -14.52 -13.87
C THR A 133 18.50 -14.38 -14.80
N LYS A 134 18.30 -14.60 -16.11
CA LYS A 134 19.37 -14.66 -17.12
C LYS A 134 19.77 -13.25 -17.60
N SER A 135 20.70 -13.19 -18.56
CA SER A 135 20.97 -11.93 -19.27
C SER A 135 19.73 -11.47 -20.04
N ARG A 136 19.57 -10.15 -20.16
CA ARG A 136 18.44 -9.48 -20.84
C ARG A 136 18.18 -10.04 -22.24
N ASP A 137 19.24 -10.18 -23.03
CA ASP A 137 19.17 -10.68 -24.40
C ASP A 137 18.80 -12.18 -24.45
N GLN A 138 19.25 -12.98 -23.48
CA GLN A 138 18.83 -14.38 -23.36
C GLN A 138 17.38 -14.49 -22.89
N ALA A 139 16.96 -13.65 -21.94
CA ALA A 139 15.59 -13.62 -21.46
C ALA A 139 14.61 -13.29 -22.60
N LEU A 140 14.92 -12.27 -23.41
CA LEU A 140 14.12 -11.94 -24.59
C LEU A 140 14.07 -13.09 -25.60
N ARG A 141 15.20 -13.76 -25.89
CA ARG A 141 15.19 -14.96 -26.75
C ARG A 141 14.30 -16.07 -26.20
N ASP A 142 14.41 -16.35 -24.91
CA ASP A 142 13.64 -17.43 -24.27
C ASP A 142 12.14 -17.12 -24.26
N LEU A 143 11.76 -15.83 -24.14
CA LEU A 143 10.37 -15.37 -24.23
C LEU A 143 9.82 -15.48 -25.66
N LEU A 144 10.61 -15.04 -26.65
CA LEU A 144 10.14 -14.81 -28.02
C LEU A 144 10.29 -16.02 -28.95
N SER A 145 11.32 -16.86 -28.74
CA SER A 145 11.60 -18.03 -29.58
C SER A 145 10.42 -19.04 -29.63
N PRO A 146 9.76 -19.40 -28.51
CA PRO A 146 8.65 -20.35 -28.53
C PRO A 146 7.42 -19.88 -29.33
N ILE A 147 7.28 -18.57 -29.51
CA ILE A 147 6.18 -17.95 -30.27
C ILE A 147 6.61 -17.48 -31.66
N GLY A 148 7.84 -17.80 -32.08
CA GLY A 148 8.37 -17.46 -33.40
C GLY A 148 8.61 -15.97 -33.61
N LEU A 149 8.85 -15.21 -32.54
CA LEU A 149 9.17 -13.79 -32.61
C LEU A 149 10.67 -13.57 -32.42
N LYS A 150 11.16 -12.44 -32.95
CA LYS A 150 12.54 -11.96 -32.80
C LYS A 150 12.52 -10.53 -32.29
N HIS A 151 13.61 -10.12 -31.65
CA HIS A 151 13.81 -8.75 -31.21
C HIS A 151 14.98 -8.08 -31.92
N GLN A 152 14.91 -6.76 -32.03
CA GLN A 152 15.97 -5.90 -32.55
C GLN A 152 16.09 -4.64 -31.68
N TYR A 153 17.32 -4.24 -31.38
CA TYR A 153 17.62 -3.05 -30.60
C TYR A 153 17.95 -1.86 -31.50
N PHE A 154 17.46 -0.69 -31.13
CA PHE A 154 17.80 0.60 -31.72
C PHE A 154 18.18 1.57 -30.61
N PHE A 155 19.48 1.74 -30.38
CA PHE A 155 20.00 2.53 -29.25
C PHE A 155 20.05 4.03 -29.52
N ASP A 156 20.25 4.41 -30.79
CA ASP A 156 20.57 5.78 -31.18
C ASP A 156 19.36 6.64 -31.58
N LEU A 157 18.14 6.14 -31.33
CA LEU A 157 16.93 6.92 -31.61
C LEU A 157 16.81 8.08 -30.64
N LYS A 158 16.40 9.23 -31.17
CA LYS A 158 16.17 10.46 -30.41
C LYS A 158 14.70 10.85 -30.50
N ASP A 159 14.17 11.44 -29.44
CA ASP A 159 12.86 12.07 -29.47
C ASP A 159 12.92 13.49 -30.09
N GLU A 160 11.77 14.15 -30.16
CA GLU A 160 11.62 15.52 -30.69
C GLU A 160 12.44 16.57 -29.92
N GLN A 161 12.84 16.25 -28.68
CA GLN A 161 13.65 17.11 -27.82
C GLN A 161 15.14 16.78 -27.90
N GLY A 162 15.53 15.78 -28.71
CA GLY A 162 16.91 15.35 -28.90
C GLY A 162 17.43 14.40 -27.82
N THR A 163 16.58 13.93 -26.90
CA THR A 163 16.92 12.97 -25.85
C THR A 163 17.02 11.57 -26.43
N LYS A 164 18.05 10.80 -26.04
CA LYS A 164 18.17 9.39 -26.44
C LYS A 164 16.97 8.60 -25.89
N LYS A 165 16.17 8.04 -26.79
CA LYS A 165 15.02 7.16 -26.49
C LYS A 165 15.22 5.85 -27.22
N PRO A 166 15.97 4.89 -26.64
CA PRO A 166 16.21 3.61 -27.27
C PRO A 166 14.90 2.84 -27.49
N LEU A 167 14.85 2.05 -28.55
CA LEU A 167 13.68 1.29 -28.97
C LEU A 167 14.04 -0.19 -29.11
N LEU A 168 13.21 -1.04 -28.51
CA LEU A 168 13.17 -2.47 -28.78
C LEU A 168 12.01 -2.74 -29.74
N VAL A 169 12.30 -3.40 -30.86
CA VAL A 169 11.28 -3.85 -31.81
C VAL A 169 11.17 -5.36 -31.72
N ILE A 170 9.96 -5.86 -31.51
CA ILE A 170 9.62 -7.29 -31.49
C ILE A 170 8.77 -7.58 -32.71
N SER A 171 9.19 -8.52 -33.56
CA SER A 171 8.49 -8.83 -34.81
C SER A 171 8.65 -10.29 -35.23
N GLN A 172 7.84 -10.73 -36.20
CA GLN A 172 7.81 -12.12 -36.68
C GLN A 172 8.79 -12.43 -37.84
N ARG A 173 9.75 -11.53 -38.12
CA ARG A 173 10.68 -11.65 -39.27
C ARG A 173 11.51 -12.93 -39.28
#